data_AF-A0A2E2JFB7-F1
#
_entry.id   AF-A0A2E2JFB7-F1
#
_cell.length_a   1.000
_cell.length_b   1.000
_cell.length_c   1.000
_cell.angle_alpha   90.00
_cell.angle_beta   90.00
_cell.angle_gamma   90.00
#
_symmetry.space_group_name_H-M   'P 1'
#
loop_
_entity.id
_entity.type
_entity.pdbx_description
1 polymer ?
#
loop_
_entity_poly.entity_id
_entity_poly.type
_entity_poly.pdbx_seq_one_letter_code
_entity_poly.pdbx_strand_id
1 'polypeptide(L)'
;MPSTSSTARRSSTSSPISRRSTRRPPDGTDPALATERQKRIARALTALIPRAPFIDAEAIREAARARHMRSLPPERAVWLAAVAHIRHAHTDYDELMDDGYDKDAARFFVLDDTNAVLDGWGATRHLDPDAIDEEPYAGAVADEADETDDE
;
A
#
# COMPACT_ATOMS: atom_id res chain seq x y z
N MET A 1 13.57 -33.56 -69.75
CA MET A 1 14.22 -32.67 -70.73
C MET A 1 13.57 -31.30 -70.65
N PRO A 2 14.29 -30.18 -70.78
CA PRO A 2 15.67 -29.93 -70.36
C PRO A 2 15.83 -28.59 -69.61
N SER A 3 17.01 -28.44 -68.97
CA SER A 3 17.77 -27.17 -68.81
C SER A 3 17.23 -26.12 -67.82
N THR A 4 18.04 -25.47 -66.98
CA THR A 4 19.50 -25.27 -66.98
C THR A 4 19.97 -24.78 -65.62
N SER A 5 21.20 -25.17 -65.30
CA SER A 5 22.10 -24.67 -64.27
C SER A 5 22.11 -23.15 -64.11
N SER A 6 22.41 -22.65 -62.91
CA SER A 6 23.55 -21.73 -62.76
C SER A 6 24.01 -21.57 -61.31
N THR A 7 25.27 -21.95 -61.11
CA THR A 7 26.12 -21.60 -59.98
C THR A 7 26.39 -20.10 -59.96
N ALA A 8 26.24 -19.45 -58.81
CA ALA A 8 26.95 -18.21 -58.52
C ALA A 8 27.45 -18.21 -57.07
N ARG A 9 28.76 -18.38 -56.97
CA ARG A 9 29.61 -18.21 -55.79
C ARG A 9 30.15 -16.78 -55.83
N ARG A 10 30.09 -16.03 -54.72
CA ARG A 10 30.94 -14.87 -54.32
C ARG A 10 30.31 -14.25 -53.06
N SER A 11 30.84 -14.47 -51.86
CA SER A 11 32.01 -13.84 -51.19
C SER A 11 31.71 -12.51 -50.49
N SER A 12 32.04 -12.51 -49.20
CA SER A 12 32.38 -11.40 -48.30
C SER A 12 31.33 -10.31 -48.03
N THR A 13 30.95 -10.16 -46.76
CA THR A 13 31.69 -9.32 -45.80
C THR A 13 31.17 -9.52 -44.38
N SER A 14 32.13 -9.65 -43.47
CA SER A 14 31.94 -9.63 -42.02
C SER A 14 31.55 -8.22 -41.59
N SER A 15 30.34 -8.03 -41.07
CA SER A 15 29.96 -6.81 -40.35
C SER A 15 30.03 -7.06 -38.84
N PRO A 16 30.75 -6.22 -38.08
CA PRO A 16 30.92 -6.38 -36.65
C PRO A 16 29.76 -5.72 -35.88
N ILE A 17 29.42 -6.31 -34.73
CA ILE A 17 28.90 -5.61 -33.55
C ILE A 17 27.50 -5.00 -33.74
N SER A 18 26.45 -5.82 -33.66
CA SER A 18 25.24 -5.38 -32.96
C SER A 18 25.48 -5.61 -31.48
N ARG A 19 25.92 -4.55 -30.79
CA ARG A 19 25.77 -4.44 -29.34
C ARG A 19 24.35 -4.88 -29.01
N ARG A 20 24.22 -5.96 -28.26
CA ARG A 20 23.00 -6.29 -27.52
C ARG A 20 22.67 -5.03 -26.72
N SER A 21 21.75 -4.25 -27.25
CA SER A 21 21.13 -3.15 -26.55
C SER A 21 20.41 -3.80 -25.39
N THR A 22 21.07 -3.85 -24.23
CA THR A 22 20.41 -4.06 -22.97
C THR A 22 19.47 -2.87 -22.82
N ARG A 23 18.26 -3.01 -23.35
CA ARG A 23 17.14 -2.16 -22.94
C ARG A 23 17.07 -2.29 -21.44
N ARG A 24 17.63 -1.29 -20.78
CA ARG A 24 17.48 -1.02 -19.37
C ARG A 24 15.98 -1.01 -19.08
N PRO A 25 15.46 -1.87 -18.19
CA PRO A 25 14.06 -1.81 -17.83
C PRO A 25 13.76 -0.43 -17.23
N PRO A 26 12.72 0.30 -17.71
CA PRO A 26 12.20 1.44 -17.00
C PRO A 26 11.25 0.93 -15.93
N ASP A 27 11.79 0.41 -14.82
CA ASP A 27 11.09 0.52 -13.56
C ASP A 27 12.08 0.81 -12.44
N GLY A 28 11.90 1.98 -11.85
CA GLY A 28 12.93 2.75 -11.18
C GLY A 28 12.98 2.51 -9.69
N THR A 29 13.40 1.33 -9.25
CA THR A 29 13.97 1.22 -7.90
C THR A 29 14.99 0.08 -7.82
N ASP A 30 16.24 0.38 -8.16
CA ASP A 30 17.34 -0.44 -7.66
C ASP A 30 17.25 -0.44 -6.11
N PRO A 31 17.11 -1.59 -5.43
CA PRO A 31 16.98 -1.64 -3.96
C PRO A 31 18.22 -1.05 -3.26
N ALA A 32 19.34 -0.95 -3.98
CA ALA A 32 20.56 -0.27 -3.55
C ALA A 32 20.41 1.26 -3.41
N LEU A 33 19.47 1.90 -4.13
CA LEU A 33 19.22 3.35 -4.10
C LEU A 33 18.06 3.77 -3.18
N ALA A 34 17.40 2.81 -2.51
CA ALA A 34 16.32 3.12 -1.59
C ALA A 34 16.81 3.91 -0.37
N THR A 35 16.08 4.97 -0.02
CA THR A 35 16.32 5.77 1.20
C THR A 35 16.20 4.89 2.46
N GLU A 36 16.82 5.32 3.55
CA GLU A 36 16.72 4.59 4.83
C GLU A 36 15.27 4.42 5.28
N ARG A 37 14.43 5.45 5.09
CA ARG A 37 12.99 5.36 5.36
C ARG A 37 12.30 4.28 4.51
N GLN A 38 12.60 4.21 3.21
CA GLN A 38 12.03 3.18 2.33
C GLN A 38 12.45 1.77 2.74
N LYS A 39 13.71 1.58 3.16
CA LYS A 39 14.21 0.30 3.69
C LYS A 39 13.48 -0.09 4.98
N ARG A 40 13.28 0.86 5.90
CA ARG A 40 12.52 0.63 7.14
C ARG A 40 11.06 0.28 6.86
N ILE A 41 10.40 0.93 5.91
CA ILE A 41 9.04 0.58 5.48
C ILE A 41 8.99 -0.85 4.94
N ALA A 42 9.93 -1.22 4.06
CA ALA A 42 9.96 -2.57 3.51
C ALA A 42 10.13 -3.65 4.59
N ARG A 43 11.00 -3.40 5.58
CA ARG A 43 11.17 -4.28 6.75
C ARG A 43 9.91 -4.34 7.60
N ALA A 44 9.30 -3.20 7.91
CA ALA A 44 8.08 -3.14 8.69
C ALA A 44 6.91 -3.87 8.01
N LEU A 45 6.78 -3.75 6.69
CA LEU A 45 5.75 -4.46 5.92
C LEU A 45 5.96 -5.97 5.95
N THR A 46 7.20 -6.43 5.73
CA THR A 46 7.53 -7.85 5.79
C THR A 46 7.32 -8.43 7.19
N ALA A 47 7.63 -7.64 8.23
CA ALA A 47 7.38 -8.04 9.62
C ALA A 47 5.89 -8.07 9.96
N LEU A 48 5.11 -7.12 9.42
CA LEU A 48 3.68 -7.02 9.71
C LEU A 48 2.88 -8.09 8.98
N ILE A 49 3.00 -8.21 7.65
CA ILE A 49 2.13 -9.03 6.78
C ILE A 49 2.98 -9.85 5.79
N PRO A 50 3.70 -10.89 6.26
CA PRO A 50 4.69 -11.62 5.48
C PRO A 50 4.10 -12.41 4.30
N ARG A 51 2.79 -12.70 4.30
CA ARG A 51 2.11 -13.51 3.27
C ARG A 51 1.18 -12.68 2.38
N ALA A 52 1.19 -11.36 2.50
CA ALA A 52 0.36 -10.50 1.66
C ALA A 52 0.70 -10.67 0.16
N PRO A 53 -0.30 -10.72 -0.74
CA PRO A 53 -0.06 -10.75 -2.17
C PRO A 53 0.75 -9.54 -2.63
N PHE A 54 1.53 -9.72 -3.69
CA PHE A 54 2.44 -8.67 -4.17
C PHE A 54 1.75 -7.35 -4.50
N ILE A 55 0.57 -7.41 -5.14
CA ILE A 55 -0.20 -6.22 -5.53
C ILE A 55 -0.64 -5.43 -4.30
N ASP A 56 -1.18 -6.10 -3.29
CA ASP A 56 -1.59 -5.47 -2.03
C ASP A 56 -0.40 -4.91 -1.26
N ALA A 57 0.68 -5.70 -1.15
CA ALA A 57 1.90 -5.28 -0.48
C ALA A 57 2.52 -4.03 -1.14
N GLU A 58 2.44 -3.89 -2.46
CA GLU A 58 2.95 -2.72 -3.17
C GLU A 58 2.05 -1.49 -2.98
N ALA A 59 0.73 -1.67 -3.03
CA ALA A 59 -0.23 -0.58 -2.74
C ALA A 59 -0.04 -0.02 -1.32
N ILE A 60 0.10 -0.91 -0.33
CA ILE A 60 0.37 -0.54 1.07
C ILE A 60 1.72 0.18 1.21
N ARG A 61 2.75 -0.32 0.52
CA ARG A 61 4.09 0.28 0.55
C ARG A 61 4.10 1.69 -0.01
N GLU A 62 3.37 1.94 -1.09
CA GLU A 62 3.25 3.27 -1.69
C GLU A 62 2.43 4.21 -0.79
N ALA A 63 1.29 3.75 -0.26
CA ALA A 63 0.48 4.52 0.68
C ALA A 63 1.28 4.94 1.94
N ALA A 64 2.09 4.04 2.51
CA ALA A 64 2.96 4.35 3.66
C ALA A 64 4.10 5.36 3.34
N ARG A 65 4.40 5.59 2.05
CA ARG A 65 5.39 6.57 1.57
C ARG A 65 4.77 7.94 1.26
N ALA A 66 3.45 8.05 1.27
CA ALA A 66 2.73 9.29 0.99
C ALA A 66 3.23 10.45 1.87
N ARG A 67 3.18 11.67 1.33
CA ARG A 67 3.72 12.88 1.99
C ARG A 67 3.15 13.10 3.39
N HIS A 68 1.84 12.87 3.58
CA HIS A 68 1.16 13.04 4.86
C HIS A 68 1.54 11.95 5.90
N MET A 69 2.09 10.82 5.47
CA MET A 69 2.56 9.74 6.36
C MET A 69 4.02 9.92 6.81
N ARG A 70 4.74 10.93 6.31
CA ARG A 70 6.19 11.07 6.54
C ARG A 70 6.57 11.41 7.98
N SER A 71 5.68 12.07 8.71
CA SER A 71 5.87 12.40 10.14
C SER A 71 5.69 11.20 11.06
N LEU A 72 5.03 10.14 10.61
CA LEU A 72 4.78 8.94 11.39
C LEU A 72 5.99 7.99 11.38
N PRO A 73 6.22 7.24 12.48
CA PRO A 73 7.12 6.10 12.46
C PRO A 73 6.75 5.13 11.33
N PRO A 74 7.73 4.57 10.60
CA PRO A 74 7.47 3.65 9.48
C PRO A 74 6.51 2.51 9.82
N GLU A 75 6.63 1.94 11.01
CA GLU A 75 5.83 0.83 11.49
C GLU A 75 4.35 1.24 11.64
N ARG A 76 4.09 2.45 12.15
CA ARG A 76 2.73 3.01 12.27
C ARG A 76 2.14 3.41 10.93
N ALA A 77 2.96 3.99 10.04
CA ALA A 77 2.54 4.31 8.68
C ALA A 77 2.12 3.05 7.89
N VAL A 78 2.90 1.96 8.01
CA VAL A 78 2.57 0.68 7.39
C VAL A 78 1.30 0.09 7.98
N TRP A 79 1.12 0.11 9.30
CA TRP A 79 -0.11 -0.35 9.94
C TRP A 79 -1.35 0.39 9.43
N LEU A 80 -1.33 1.72 9.43
CA LEU A 80 -2.45 2.53 8.96
C LEU A 80 -2.74 2.32 7.47
N ALA A 81 -1.69 2.24 6.65
CA ALA A 81 -1.82 1.97 5.23
C ALA A 81 -2.39 0.57 4.96
N ALA A 82 -1.98 -0.44 5.72
CA ALA A 82 -2.47 -1.81 5.60
C ALA A 82 -3.96 -1.90 5.95
N VAL A 83 -4.36 -1.37 7.11
CA VAL A 83 -5.77 -1.37 7.54
C VAL A 83 -6.64 -0.60 6.56
N ALA A 84 -6.21 0.58 6.12
CA ALA A 84 -6.97 1.35 5.13
C ALA A 84 -7.11 0.58 3.81
N HIS A 85 -6.03 0.01 3.30
CA HIS A 85 -6.04 -0.77 2.06
C HIS A 85 -6.98 -1.97 2.16
N ILE A 86 -6.88 -2.77 3.23
CA ILE A 86 -7.75 -3.93 3.44
C ILE A 86 -9.21 -3.51 3.49
N ARG A 87 -9.51 -2.47 4.28
CA ARG A 87 -10.87 -1.97 4.41
C ARG A 87 -11.46 -1.54 3.06
N HIS A 88 -10.71 -0.80 2.24
CA HIS A 88 -11.23 -0.34 0.96
C HIS A 88 -11.25 -1.42 -0.13
N ALA A 89 -10.30 -2.37 -0.14
CA ALA A 89 -10.12 -3.30 -1.25
C ALA A 89 -10.63 -4.72 -0.99
N HIS A 90 -10.84 -5.09 0.27
CA HIS A 90 -11.17 -6.47 0.68
C HIS A 90 -12.41 -6.56 1.58
N THR A 91 -13.16 -5.47 1.74
CA THR A 91 -14.40 -5.44 2.51
C THR A 91 -15.44 -4.55 1.84
N ASP A 92 -16.69 -4.64 2.28
CA ASP A 92 -17.81 -3.86 1.74
C ASP A 92 -17.85 -2.41 2.26
N TYR A 93 -16.73 -1.88 2.76
CA TYR A 93 -16.68 -0.54 3.37
C TYR A 93 -17.12 0.57 2.42
N ASP A 94 -16.67 0.55 1.16
CA ASP A 94 -17.05 1.57 0.19
C ASP A 94 -18.55 1.46 -0.16
N GLU A 95 -19.11 0.25 -0.20
CA GLU A 95 -20.54 0.03 -0.41
C GLU A 95 -21.37 0.56 0.78
N LEU A 96 -20.95 0.28 2.01
CA LEU A 96 -21.59 0.82 3.23
C LEU A 96 -21.57 2.36 3.25
N MET A 97 -20.47 2.97 2.81
CA MET A 97 -20.37 4.43 2.70
C MET A 97 -21.34 4.99 1.64
N ASP A 98 -21.48 4.31 0.50
CA ASP A 98 -22.40 4.70 -0.57
C ASP A 98 -23.88 4.53 -0.15
N ASP A 99 -24.17 3.54 0.68
CA ASP A 99 -25.49 3.31 1.31
C ASP A 99 -25.83 4.33 2.42
N GLY A 100 -24.89 5.22 2.75
CA GLY A 100 -25.10 6.33 3.68
C GLY A 100 -24.83 6.01 5.14
N TYR A 101 -24.12 4.91 5.44
CA TYR A 101 -23.62 4.66 6.78
C TYR A 101 -22.56 5.71 7.15
N ASP A 102 -22.52 6.09 8.43
CA ASP A 102 -21.41 6.89 8.92
C ASP A 102 -20.12 6.06 9.00
N LYS A 103 -18.99 6.74 9.16
CA LYS A 103 -17.66 6.11 9.09
C LYS A 103 -17.43 5.12 10.22
N ASP A 104 -17.96 5.37 11.41
CA ASP A 104 -17.68 4.55 12.58
C ASP A 104 -18.57 3.30 12.55
N ALA A 105 -19.83 3.43 12.15
CA ALA A 105 -20.69 2.31 11.81
C ALA A 105 -20.09 1.44 10.70
N ALA A 106 -19.68 2.03 9.58
CA ALA A 106 -19.07 1.27 8.47
C ALA A 106 -17.77 0.56 8.90
N ARG A 107 -16.93 1.19 9.74
CA ARG A 107 -15.72 0.57 10.30
C ARG A 107 -16.03 -0.59 11.23
N PHE A 108 -17.10 -0.48 12.02
CA PHE A 108 -17.54 -1.54 12.92
C PHE A 108 -17.97 -2.78 12.12
N PHE A 109 -18.79 -2.62 11.08
CA PHE A 109 -19.28 -3.75 10.28
C PHE A 109 -18.17 -4.52 9.57
N VAL A 110 -17.15 -3.83 9.06
CA VAL A 110 -16.05 -4.45 8.31
C VAL A 110 -14.86 -4.89 9.19
N LEU A 111 -14.96 -4.73 10.51
CA LEU A 111 -13.86 -5.01 11.44
C LEU A 111 -13.42 -6.47 11.39
N ASP A 112 -14.40 -7.38 11.45
CA ASP A 112 -14.13 -8.82 11.43
C ASP A 112 -13.55 -9.28 10.09
N ASP A 113 -14.09 -8.79 8.98
CA ASP A 113 -13.56 -9.07 7.64
C ASP A 113 -12.15 -8.53 7.46
N THR A 114 -11.88 -7.33 7.98
CA THR A 114 -10.53 -6.75 7.99
C THR A 114 -9.56 -7.64 8.76
N ASN A 115 -9.96 -8.12 9.94
CA ASN A 115 -9.14 -9.01 10.76
C ASN A 115 -8.94 -10.39 10.09
N ALA A 116 -9.95 -10.93 9.39
CA ALA A 116 -9.83 -12.17 8.65
C ALA A 116 -8.80 -12.08 7.50
N VAL A 117 -8.74 -10.94 6.79
CA VAL A 117 -7.71 -10.69 5.77
C VAL A 117 -6.32 -10.57 6.40
N LEU A 118 -6.21 -9.83 7.51
CA LEU A 118 -4.96 -9.72 8.27
C LEU A 118 -4.45 -11.11 8.71
N ASP A 119 -5.32 -11.99 9.20
CA ASP A 119 -4.99 -13.38 9.52
C ASP A 119 -4.50 -14.17 8.31
N GLY A 120 -5.21 -14.06 7.19
CA GLY A 120 -4.79 -14.68 5.93
C GLY A 120 -3.37 -14.28 5.52
N TRP A 121 -3.00 -13.01 5.74
CA TRP A 121 -1.67 -12.49 5.44
C TRP A 121 -0.63 -12.75 6.54
N GLY A 122 -1.05 -13.30 7.69
CA GLY A 122 -0.18 -13.62 8.82
C GLY A 122 0.20 -12.39 9.63
N ALA A 123 -0.74 -11.48 9.81
CA ALA A 123 -0.52 -10.25 10.54
C ALA A 123 -0.03 -10.50 11.98
N THR A 124 0.94 -9.72 12.44
CA THR A 124 1.39 -9.77 13.84
C THR A 124 0.52 -8.93 14.79
N ARG A 125 -0.53 -8.30 14.27
CA ARG A 125 -1.43 -7.39 15.00
C ARG A 125 -2.80 -7.34 14.31
N HIS A 126 -3.84 -7.14 15.12
CA HIS A 126 -5.24 -7.00 14.72
C HIS A 126 -5.86 -5.67 15.16
N LEU A 127 -7.02 -5.35 14.59
CA LEU A 127 -7.92 -4.33 15.11
C LEU A 127 -8.67 -4.88 16.32
N ASP A 128 -8.81 -4.03 17.33
CA ASP A 128 -9.53 -4.33 18.55
C ASP A 128 -10.96 -3.76 18.44
N PRO A 129 -12.01 -4.60 18.56
CA PRO A 129 -13.40 -4.13 18.51
C PRO A 129 -13.77 -3.21 19.67
N ASP A 130 -13.07 -3.27 20.81
CA ASP A 130 -13.40 -2.46 21.99
C ASP A 130 -12.65 -1.12 22.00
N ALA A 131 -11.67 -0.93 21.12
CA ALA A 131 -10.88 0.31 21.05
C ALA A 131 -11.60 1.52 20.44
N ILE A 132 -12.81 1.32 19.89
CA ILE A 132 -13.67 2.37 19.32
C ILE A 132 -14.55 3.03 20.38
N ASP A 133 -14.78 2.36 21.52
CA ASP A 133 -15.60 2.86 22.63
C ASP A 133 -14.79 3.64 23.67
N GLU A 134 -13.45 3.56 23.62
CA GLU A 134 -12.57 4.42 24.40
C GLU A 134 -12.48 5.82 23.76
N GLU A 135 -13.52 6.63 23.92
CA GLU A 135 -13.38 8.07 23.68
C GLU A 135 -12.28 8.62 24.60
N PRO A 136 -11.15 9.16 24.07
CA PRO A 136 -10.28 9.97 24.87
C PRO A 136 -10.99 11.31 25.08
N TYR A 137 -11.88 11.38 26.08
CA TYR A 137 -12.41 12.65 26.58
C TYR A 137 -11.27 13.45 27.21
N ALA A 138 -10.52 14.16 26.38
CA ALA A 138 -9.51 15.11 26.78
C ALA A 138 -9.90 16.51 26.29
N GLY A 139 -10.87 17.11 27.01
CA GLY A 139 -10.92 18.56 27.23
C GLY A 139 -11.64 19.41 26.20
N ALA A 140 -12.92 19.69 26.45
CA ALA A 140 -13.55 20.99 26.18
C ALA A 140 -14.86 21.14 26.98
N VAL A 141 -14.76 21.43 28.27
CA VAL A 141 -15.72 22.32 28.91
C VAL A 141 -14.97 23.60 29.24
N ALA A 142 -14.84 24.47 28.23
CA ALA A 142 -14.85 25.89 28.51
C ALA A 142 -16.27 26.17 29.01
N ASP A 143 -16.44 26.21 30.32
CA ASP A 143 -17.65 26.79 30.89
C ASP A 143 -17.53 28.30 30.65
N GLU A 144 -18.28 28.75 29.66
CA GLU A 144 -18.44 30.16 29.34
C GLU A 144 -19.03 30.86 30.56
N ALA A 145 -18.33 31.89 31.01
CA ALA A 145 -18.96 32.97 31.72
C ALA A 145 -20.05 33.56 30.82
N ASP A 146 -21.30 33.59 31.31
CA ASP A 146 -22.17 34.78 31.39
C ASP A 146 -23.63 34.35 31.56
N GLU A 147 -24.20 34.50 32.76
CA GLU A 147 -25.55 35.04 32.88
C GLU A 147 -25.75 35.69 34.25
N THR A 148 -26.21 36.94 34.18
CA THR A 148 -26.52 37.94 35.20
C THR A 148 -27.66 37.55 36.13
N ASP A 149 -27.64 38.01 37.40
CA ASP A 149 -28.85 38.58 38.00
C ASP A 149 -28.55 39.48 39.22
N ASP A 150 -29.32 40.57 39.32
CA ASP A 150 -29.33 41.68 40.27
C ASP A 150 -29.55 41.28 41.75
N GLU A 151 -28.91 42.00 42.69
CA GLU A 151 -29.59 42.65 43.85
C GLU A 151 -28.75 43.77 44.50
#